data_AF-A0A3A8RB83-F1
#
_entry.id   AF-A0A3A8RB83-F1
#
_cell.length_a   1.000
_cell.length_b   1.000
_cell.length_c   1.000
_cell.angle_alpha   90.00
_cell.angle_beta   90.00
_cell.angle_gamma   90.00
#
_symmetry.space_group_name_H-M   'P 1'
#
loop_
_entity.id
_entity.type
_entity.pdbx_description
1 polymer ?
#
loop_
_entity_poly.entity_id
_entity_poly.type
_entity_poly.pdbx_seq_one_letter_code
_entity_poly.pdbx_strand_id
1 'polypeptide(L)'
;MPLRTSQRNIAAVWYLGTFIPFMVLVIQTFRGAYQETTATGMVDRASEAWGWFAPAVMPTLMLITSVVVAEATQPESSKKEVDRFTYRVTLSLSIAYLLLIWAALFYRAESGISPLGIMRKTGLFFAPIQGLVGSVIGVFFVARQPHASPGAAPPPQ
;
A
#
# COMPACT_ATOMS: atom_id res chain seq x y z
N MET A 1 -20.66 1.60 9.16
CA MET A 1 -20.43 0.53 8.14
C MET A 1 -19.67 -0.59 8.83
N PRO A 2 -19.99 -1.88 8.58
CA PRO A 2 -19.28 -2.98 9.24
C PRO A 2 -17.77 -2.93 8.95
N LEU A 3 -16.95 -2.87 10.02
CA LEU A 3 -15.49 -2.76 9.93
C LEU A 3 -14.90 -3.84 9.00
N ARG A 4 -15.32 -5.09 9.19
CA ARG A 4 -14.89 -6.25 8.40
C ARG A 4 -15.11 -6.08 6.90
N THR A 5 -16.27 -5.57 6.50
CA THR A 5 -16.58 -5.33 5.07
C THR A 5 -15.67 -4.22 4.52
N SER A 6 -15.47 -3.15 5.28
CA SER A 6 -14.60 -2.04 4.88
C SER A 6 -13.13 -2.47 4.75
N GLN A 7 -12.63 -3.27 5.69
CA GLN A 7 -11.27 -3.84 5.65
C GLN A 7 -11.09 -4.76 4.45
N ARG A 8 -12.05 -5.65 4.18
CA ARG A 8 -12.01 -6.54 3.01
C ARG A 8 -12.01 -5.78 1.69
N ASN A 9 -12.77 -4.68 1.59
CA ASN A 9 -12.79 -3.83 0.41
C ASN A 9 -11.42 -3.15 0.18
N ILE A 10 -10.83 -2.58 1.24
CA ILE A 10 -9.49 -1.97 1.15
C ILE A 10 -8.44 -3.02 0.80
N ALA A 11 -8.50 -4.21 1.41
CA ALA A 11 -7.61 -5.32 1.10
C ALA A 11 -7.69 -5.72 -0.37
N ALA A 12 -8.91 -5.88 -0.91
CA ALA A 12 -9.12 -6.19 -2.32
C ALA A 12 -8.51 -5.12 -3.23
N VAL A 13 -8.74 -3.82 -2.94
CA VAL A 13 -8.15 -2.71 -3.72
C VAL A 13 -6.62 -2.79 -3.74
N TRP A 14 -5.98 -3.05 -2.59
CA TRP A 14 -4.53 -3.15 -2.52
C TRP A 14 -3.97 -4.39 -3.20
N TYR A 15 -4.54 -5.58 -2.97
CA TYR A 15 -4.06 -6.79 -3.62
C TYR A 15 -4.23 -6.72 -5.14
N LEU A 16 -5.41 -6.34 -5.63
CA LEU A 16 -5.64 -6.22 -7.08
C LEU A 16 -4.81 -5.07 -7.69
N GLY A 17 -4.77 -3.93 -7.01
CA GLY A 17 -4.08 -2.73 -7.49
C GLY A 17 -2.56 -2.86 -7.52
N THR A 18 -1.97 -3.75 -6.70
CA THR A 18 -0.53 -4.04 -6.69
C THR A 18 -0.15 -5.24 -7.54
N PHE A 19 -1.04 -6.23 -7.70
CA PHE A 19 -0.79 -7.43 -8.49
C PHE A 19 -0.46 -7.12 -9.95
N ILE A 20 -1.21 -6.20 -10.57
CA ILE A 20 -1.01 -5.84 -11.98
C ILE A 20 0.36 -5.17 -12.19
N PRO A 21 0.74 -4.09 -11.46
CA PRO A 21 2.08 -3.53 -11.51
C PRO A 21 3.19 -4.55 -11.25
N PHE A 22 3.01 -5.45 -10.28
CA PHE A 22 3.96 -6.51 -9.97
C PHE A 22 4.18 -7.44 -11.16
N MET A 23 3.11 -7.93 -11.80
CA MET A 23 3.21 -8.77 -13.01
C MET A 23 3.91 -8.04 -14.16
N VAL A 24 3.62 -6.76 -14.36
CA VAL A 24 4.27 -5.93 -15.38
C VAL A 24 5.77 -5.81 -15.11
N LEU A 25 6.19 -5.57 -13.86
CA LEU A 25 7.60 -5.53 -13.47
C LEU A 25 8.31 -6.87 -13.71
N VAL A 26 7.68 -7.99 -13.31
CA VAL A 26 8.21 -9.34 -13.55
C VAL A 26 8.45 -9.58 -15.04
N ILE A 27 7.47 -9.27 -15.89
CA ILE A 27 7.59 -9.42 -17.34
C ILE A 27 8.70 -8.52 -17.89
N GLN A 28 8.80 -7.27 -17.42
CA GLN A 28 9.85 -6.33 -17.84
C GLN A 28 11.25 -6.80 -17.43
N THR A 29 11.41 -7.37 -16.23
CA THR A 29 12.67 -7.97 -15.77
C THR A 29 13.08 -9.11 -16.69
N PHE A 30 12.19 -10.07 -17.00
CA PHE A 30 12.51 -11.20 -17.88
C PHE A 30 12.79 -10.78 -19.33
N ARG A 31 12.20 -9.68 -19.79
CA ARG A 31 12.46 -9.11 -21.12
C ARG A 31 13.75 -8.30 -21.20
N GLY A 32 14.49 -8.14 -20.10
CA GLY A 32 15.70 -7.31 -20.08
C GLY A 32 15.42 -5.81 -20.26
N ALA A 33 14.22 -5.33 -19.93
CA ALA A 33 13.83 -3.93 -20.14
C ALA A 33 14.65 -2.91 -19.32
N TYR A 34 15.39 -3.40 -18.32
CA TYR A 34 16.27 -2.62 -17.45
C TYR A 34 17.76 -2.86 -17.71
N GLN A 35 18.11 -3.53 -18.82
CA GLN A 35 19.50 -3.68 -19.23
C GLN A 35 19.94 -2.41 -19.96
N GLU A 36 20.96 -1.75 -19.44
CA GLU A 36 21.56 -0.57 -20.06
C GLU A 36 22.97 -0.94 -20.57
N THR A 37 23.30 -0.51 -21.79
CA THR A 37 24.64 -0.69 -22.36
C THR A 37 25.51 0.48 -21.92
N THR A 38 26.53 0.21 -21.11
CA THR A 38 27.53 1.18 -20.67
C THR A 38 28.86 0.94 -21.39
N ALA A 39 29.80 1.88 -21.30
CA ALA A 39 31.15 1.73 -21.87
C ALA A 39 31.93 0.50 -21.36
N THR A 40 31.48 -0.09 -20.25
CA THR A 40 32.08 -1.26 -19.59
C THR A 40 31.30 -2.56 -19.82
N GLY A 41 30.18 -2.56 -20.56
CA GLY A 41 29.38 -3.74 -20.87
C GLY A 41 27.87 -3.54 -20.66
N MET A 42 27.10 -4.64 -20.68
CA MET A 42 25.68 -4.62 -20.29
C MET A 42 25.55 -4.68 -18.77
N VAL A 43 24.81 -3.73 -18.19
CA VAL A 43 24.51 -3.70 -16.76
C VAL A 43 23.02 -3.91 -16.55
N ASP A 44 22.65 -4.92 -15.76
CA ASP A 44 21.27 -5.13 -15.33
C ASP A 44 20.92 -4.21 -14.15
N ARG A 45 19.91 -3.36 -14.35
CA ARG A 45 19.39 -2.42 -13.34
C ARG A 45 18.01 -2.83 -12.81
N ALA A 46 17.58 -4.07 -13.00
CA ALA A 46 16.29 -4.56 -12.50
C ALA A 46 16.15 -4.37 -10.98
N SER A 47 17.24 -4.52 -10.22
CA SER A 47 17.25 -4.31 -8.76
C SER A 47 16.78 -2.90 -8.36
N GLU A 48 17.03 -1.89 -9.18
CA GLU A 48 16.57 -0.53 -8.91
C GLU A 48 15.07 -0.36 -9.16
N ALA A 49 14.52 -1.01 -10.19
CA ALA A 49 13.08 -1.02 -10.44
C ALA A 49 12.32 -1.70 -9.28
N TRP A 50 12.85 -2.83 -8.80
CA TRP A 50 12.34 -3.51 -7.61
C TRP A 50 12.53 -2.68 -6.34
N GLY A 51 13.66 -1.98 -6.21
CA GLY A 51 13.95 -1.05 -5.12
C GLY A 51 13.04 0.20 -5.10
N TRP A 52 12.40 0.53 -6.22
CA TRP A 52 11.36 1.55 -6.29
C TRP A 52 9.98 0.99 -5.92
N PHE A 53 9.63 -0.18 -6.44
CA PHE A 53 8.30 -0.75 -6.28
C PHE A 53 8.05 -1.38 -4.91
N ALA A 54 8.97 -2.21 -4.43
CA ALA A 54 8.79 -2.96 -3.18
C ALA A 54 8.52 -2.06 -1.97
N PRO A 55 9.33 -1.02 -1.67
CA PRO A 55 9.06 -0.16 -0.53
C PRO A 55 7.75 0.61 -0.66
N ALA A 56 7.29 0.92 -1.88
CA ALA A 56 6.04 1.64 -2.12
C ALA A 56 4.79 0.83 -1.69
N VAL A 57 4.82 -0.50 -1.81
CA VAL A 57 3.61 -1.33 -1.61
C VAL A 57 3.71 -2.30 -0.44
N MET A 58 4.90 -2.81 -0.12
CA MET A 58 5.08 -3.90 0.85
C MET A 58 4.62 -3.54 2.27
N PRO A 59 4.96 -2.37 2.84
CA PRO A 59 4.53 -2.03 4.20
C PRO A 59 3.00 -2.08 4.36
N THR A 60 2.26 -1.59 3.37
CA THR A 60 0.80 -1.58 3.39
C THR A 60 0.22 -2.98 3.21
N LEU A 61 0.77 -3.78 2.29
CA LEU A 61 0.33 -5.17 2.09
C LEU A 61 0.58 -6.02 3.34
N MET A 62 1.70 -5.83 4.03
CA MET A 62 2.00 -6.51 5.29
C MET A 62 0.98 -6.15 6.38
N LEU A 63 0.64 -4.86 6.52
CA LEU A 63 -0.35 -4.39 7.49
C LEU A 63 -1.76 -4.92 7.18
N ILE A 64 -2.16 -4.92 5.91
CA ILE A 64 -3.45 -5.50 5.50
C ILE A 64 -3.49 -7.01 5.79
N THR A 65 -2.41 -7.72 5.44
CA THR A 65 -2.31 -9.17 5.64
C THR A 65 -2.39 -9.52 7.12
N SER A 66 -1.70 -8.77 7.98
CA SER A 66 -1.71 -9.02 9.43
C SER A 66 -3.11 -8.89 10.03
N VAL A 67 -3.90 -7.91 9.55
CA VAL A 67 -5.28 -7.74 9.99
C VAL A 67 -6.18 -8.85 9.49
N VAL A 68 -6.09 -9.20 8.20
CA VAL A 68 -6.91 -10.27 7.62
C VAL A 68 -6.67 -11.60 8.35
N VAL A 69 -5.42 -11.90 8.70
CA VAL A 69 -5.07 -13.10 9.50
C VAL A 69 -5.58 -12.99 10.94
N ALA A 70 -5.49 -11.80 11.56
CA ALA A 70 -6.03 -11.58 12.91
C ALA A 70 -7.56 -11.76 12.96
N GLU A 71 -8.29 -11.28 11.95
CA GLU A 71 -9.73 -11.50 11.84
C GLU A 71 -10.08 -12.98 11.62
N ALA A 72 -9.30 -13.70 10.80
CA ALA A 72 -9.53 -15.13 10.55
C ALA A 72 -9.36 -15.98 11.81
N THR A 73 -8.51 -15.55 12.75
CA THR A 73 -8.24 -16.24 14.02
C THR A 73 -9.14 -15.79 15.17
N GLN A 74 -9.81 -14.63 15.05
CA GLN A 74 -10.72 -14.09 16.07
C GLN A 74 -12.09 -13.71 15.48
N PRO A 75 -12.93 -14.70 15.10
CA PRO A 75 -14.22 -14.45 14.46
C PRO A 75 -15.23 -13.68 15.34
N GLU A 76 -15.02 -13.63 16.66
CA GLU A 76 -15.84 -12.92 17.66
C GLU A 76 -15.44 -11.44 17.84
N SER A 77 -14.68 -10.84 16.92
CA SER A 77 -14.44 -9.40 16.97
C SER A 77 -15.77 -8.66 16.69
N SER A 78 -16.44 -8.30 17.80
CA SER A 78 -17.54 -7.35 18.02
C SER A 78 -18.00 -6.55 16.81
N LYS A 79 -19.33 -6.28 16.73
CA LYS A 79 -20.04 -5.34 15.83
C LYS A 79 -19.41 -3.93 15.83
N LYS A 80 -18.19 -3.81 15.35
CA LYS A 80 -17.45 -2.57 15.23
C LYS A 80 -17.85 -1.95 13.91
N GLU A 81 -18.36 -0.74 14.02
CA GLU A 81 -18.61 0.09 12.87
C GLU A 81 -17.46 1.06 12.67
N VAL A 82 -17.09 1.26 11.40
CA VAL A 82 -16.26 2.39 11.01
C VAL A 82 -17.15 3.50 10.53
N ASP A 83 -16.77 4.71 10.92
CA ASP A 83 -17.33 5.92 10.39
C ASP A 83 -17.12 6.01 8.86
N ARG A 84 -18.17 6.46 8.16
CA ARG A 84 -18.20 6.50 6.69
C ARG A 84 -17.17 7.46 6.14
N PHE A 85 -16.86 8.56 6.84
CA PHE A 85 -15.87 9.52 6.38
C PHE A 85 -14.47 8.91 6.43
N THR A 86 -14.08 8.29 7.54
CA THR A 86 -12.77 7.62 7.67
C THR A 86 -12.56 6.54 6.60
N TYR A 87 -13.59 5.72 6.35
CA TYR A 87 -13.54 4.73 5.26
C TYR A 87 -13.32 5.38 3.88
N ARG A 88 -14.09 6.44 3.55
CA ARG A 88 -13.98 7.11 2.26
C ARG A 88 -12.64 7.80 2.05
N VAL A 89 -12.07 8.40 3.10
CA VAL A 89 -10.72 9.00 3.04
C VAL A 89 -9.68 7.91 2.80
N THR A 90 -9.71 6.83 3.58
CA THR A 90 -8.76 5.71 3.46
C THR A 90 -8.83 5.06 2.07
N LEU A 91 -10.04 4.83 1.58
CA LEU A 91 -10.27 4.24 0.26
C LEU A 91 -9.80 5.18 -0.86
N SER A 92 -10.20 6.45 -0.83
CA SER A 92 -9.83 7.43 -1.85
C SER A 92 -8.30 7.61 -1.92
N LEU A 93 -7.65 7.69 -0.76
CA LEU A 93 -6.19 7.86 -0.70
C LEU A 93 -5.46 6.60 -1.19
N SER A 94 -5.98 5.41 -0.88
CA SER A 94 -5.44 4.14 -1.40
C SER A 94 -5.56 4.06 -2.92
N ILE A 95 -6.73 4.37 -3.47
CA ILE A 95 -6.96 4.36 -4.93
C ILE A 95 -6.07 5.41 -5.60
N ALA A 96 -6.02 6.63 -5.09
CA ALA A 96 -5.18 7.70 -5.65
C ALA A 96 -3.70 7.30 -5.66
N TYR A 97 -3.19 6.72 -4.56
CA TYR A 97 -1.82 6.24 -4.49
C TYR A 97 -1.52 5.13 -5.50
N LEU A 98 -2.39 4.14 -5.62
CA LEU A 98 -2.23 3.06 -6.59
C LEU A 98 -2.27 3.60 -8.02
N LEU A 99 -3.17 4.54 -8.33
CA LEU A 99 -3.21 5.20 -9.63
C LEU A 99 -1.91 5.96 -9.93
N LEU A 100 -1.25 6.56 -8.94
CA LEU A 100 0.06 7.18 -9.13
C LEU A 100 1.14 6.14 -9.47
N ILE A 101 1.15 4.98 -8.82
CA ILE A 101 2.05 3.87 -9.17
C ILE A 101 1.82 3.43 -10.61
N TRP A 102 0.55 3.25 -10.99
CA TRP A 102 0.18 2.89 -12.34
C TRP A 102 0.61 3.95 -13.36
N ALA A 103 0.34 5.22 -13.06
CA ALA A 103 0.79 6.33 -13.89
C ALA A 103 2.30 6.29 -14.08
N ALA A 104 3.10 6.15 -13.01
CA ALA A 104 4.55 6.07 -13.10
C ALA A 104 5.04 4.87 -13.92
N LEU A 105 4.37 3.72 -13.84
CA LEU A 105 4.75 2.50 -14.55
C LEU A 105 4.37 2.52 -16.04
N PHE A 106 3.19 3.04 -16.36
CA PHE A 106 2.66 3.10 -17.73
C PHE A 106 2.96 4.41 -18.45
N TYR A 107 3.53 5.41 -17.75
CA TYR A 107 4.00 6.63 -18.38
C TYR A 107 5.09 6.29 -19.39
N ARG A 108 4.71 6.35 -20.68
CA ARG A 108 5.67 6.26 -21.77
C ARG A 108 6.35 7.61 -21.87
N ALA A 109 7.65 7.64 -21.61
CA ALA A 109 8.45 8.82 -21.93
C ALA A 109 8.41 9.04 -23.45
N GLU A 110 7.70 10.06 -23.90
CA GLU A 110 7.63 10.44 -25.33
C GLU A 110 8.96 11.01 -25.87
N SER A 111 10.05 10.99 -25.09
CA SER A 111 11.29 11.70 -25.45
C SER A 111 12.57 11.07 -24.88
N GLY A 112 12.72 9.74 -24.96
CA GLY A 112 14.02 9.07 -24.73
C GLY A 112 14.50 8.93 -23.28
N ILE A 113 13.64 9.17 -22.29
CA ILE A 113 13.95 8.88 -20.88
C ILE A 113 13.76 7.38 -20.65
N SER A 114 14.79 6.68 -20.14
CA SER A 114 14.66 5.26 -19.81
C SER A 114 13.57 5.07 -18.73
N PRO A 115 12.81 3.96 -18.74
CA PRO A 115 11.79 3.67 -17.72
C PRO A 115 12.31 3.84 -16.29
N LEU A 116 13.59 3.49 -16.08
CA LEU A 116 14.28 3.65 -14.81
C LEU A 116 14.45 5.12 -14.39
N GLY A 117 14.67 6.03 -15.34
CA GLY A 117 14.75 7.47 -15.08
C GLY A 117 13.45 8.06 -14.52
N ILE A 118 12.29 7.55 -14.97
CA ILE A 118 10.98 7.96 -14.43
C ILE A 118 10.79 7.42 -13.01
N MET A 119 11.16 6.15 -12.77
CA MET A 119 11.08 5.53 -11.44
C MET A 119 11.93 6.29 -10.42
N ARG A 120 13.18 6.63 -10.76
CA ARG A 120 14.06 7.42 -9.87
C ARG A 120 13.44 8.77 -9.49
N LYS A 121 12.83 9.48 -10.45
CA LYS A 121 12.18 10.78 -10.19
C LYS A 121 10.93 10.65 -9.33
N THR A 122 10.09 9.66 -9.60
CA THR A 122 8.82 9.45 -8.88
C THR A 122 9.03 8.88 -7.48
N GLY A 123 10.08 8.08 -7.28
CA GLY A 123 10.42 7.50 -5.97
C GLY A 123 10.61 8.55 -4.87
N LEU A 124 11.13 9.74 -5.20
CA LEU A 124 11.37 10.82 -4.25
C LEU A 124 10.06 11.36 -3.63
N PHE A 125 8.98 11.40 -4.42
CA PHE A 125 7.68 11.93 -3.99
C PHE A 125 6.75 10.84 -3.45
N PHE A 126 7.02 9.57 -3.75
CA PHE A 126 6.20 8.46 -3.26
C PHE A 126 6.39 8.20 -1.77
N ALA A 127 7.59 8.42 -1.22
CA ALA A 127 7.85 8.21 0.20
C ALA A 127 6.99 9.10 1.14
N PRO A 128 6.86 10.42 0.93
CA PRO A 128 5.95 11.25 1.71
C PRO A 128 4.47 10.83 1.58
N ILE A 129 4.02 10.52 0.36
CA ILE A 129 2.64 10.10 0.10
C ILE A 129 2.35 8.76 0.76
N GLN A 130 3.30 7.83 0.72
CA GLN A 130 3.21 6.56 1.42
C GLN A 130 3.13 6.75 2.93
N GLY A 131 3.85 7.71 3.51
CA GLY A 131 3.73 8.07 4.92
C GLY A 131 2.31 8.50 5.31
N LEU A 132 1.67 9.31 4.46
CA LEU A 132 0.26 9.71 4.65
C LEU A 132 -0.70 8.53 4.52
N VAL A 133 -0.55 7.72 3.47
CA VAL A 133 -1.34 6.49 3.24
C VAL A 133 -1.20 5.53 4.43
N GLY A 134 0.03 5.26 4.85
CA GLY A 134 0.36 4.36 5.95
C GLY A 134 -0.18 4.86 7.29
N SER A 135 -0.19 6.18 7.52
CA SER A 135 -0.77 6.76 8.73
C SER A 135 -2.28 6.59 8.78
N VAL A 136 -2.98 6.86 7.68
CA VAL A 136 -4.45 6.72 7.61
C VAL A 136 -4.87 5.25 7.71
N ILE A 137 -4.15 4.35 7.02
CA ILE A 137 -4.37 2.90 7.11
C ILE A 137 -4.03 2.40 8.53
N GLY A 138 -2.93 2.86 9.11
CA GLY A 138 -2.55 2.55 10.49
C GLY A 138 -3.64 2.94 11.49
N VAL A 139 -4.15 4.16 11.44
CA VAL A 139 -5.27 4.60 12.29
C VAL A 139 -6.53 3.76 12.03
N PHE A 140 -6.85 3.49 10.77
CA PHE A 140 -8.01 2.69 10.39
C PHE A 140 -7.96 1.24 10.91
N PHE A 141 -6.76 0.65 10.94
CA PHE A 141 -6.56 -0.76 11.31
C PHE A 141 -6.14 -0.96 12.78
N VAL A 142 -5.51 0.04 13.42
CA VAL A 142 -4.96 -0.04 14.78
C VAL A 142 -5.85 0.60 15.83
N ALA A 143 -6.91 1.34 15.47
CA ALA A 143 -7.86 1.92 16.42
C ALA A 143 -8.57 0.83 17.29
N ARG A 144 -7.86 0.39 18.33
CA ARG A 144 -8.40 -0.27 19.51
C ARG A 144 -8.93 0.85 20.41
N GLN A 145 -10.20 0.75 20.78
CA GLN A 145 -10.84 1.71 21.68
C GLN A 145 -10.14 1.78 23.06
N PRO A 146 -10.32 2.90 23.79
CA PRO A 146 -9.60 3.22 25.01
C PRO A 146 -9.74 2.14 26.09
N HIS A 147 -8.70 1.97 26.90
CA HIS A 147 -8.76 1.24 28.16
C HIS A 147 -9.99 1.71 28.96
N ALA A 148 -10.92 0.78 29.24
CA ALA A 148 -11.86 0.96 30.33
C ALA A 148 -11.02 1.07 31.61
N SER A 149 -10.96 2.26 32.22
CA SER A 149 -10.30 2.47 33.50
C SER A 149 -10.88 1.50 34.54
N PRO A 150 -10.08 0.61 35.15
CA PRO A 150 -10.53 -0.21 36.26
C PRO A 150 -10.60 0.68 37.52
N GLY A 151 -11.76 1.26 37.81
CA GLY A 151 -11.85 2.11 39.01
C GLY A 151 -13.17 2.82 39.33
N ALA A 152 -14.30 2.48 38.70
CA ALA A 152 -15.59 2.99 39.18
C ALA A 152 -16.07 2.11 40.34
N ALA A 153 -15.70 2.47 41.57
CA ALA A 153 -16.25 1.87 42.78
C ALA A 153 -17.77 2.07 42.83
N PRO A 154 -18.57 1.07 43.26
CA PRO A 154 -20.01 1.22 43.38
C PRO A 154 -20.39 2.26 44.46
N PRO A 155 -21.51 2.97 44.30
CA PRO A 155 -21.93 4.01 45.25
C PRO A 155 -22.28 3.40 46.63
N PRO A 156 -22.03 4.13 47.73
CA PRO A 156 -22.39 3.68 49.07
C PRO A 156 -23.91 3.54 49.21
N GLN A 157 -24.34 2.45 49.85
CA GLN A 157 -25.73 2.17 50.22
C GLN A 157 -26.16 3.03 51.41
#